data_AF-A0A529R302-F1
#
_entry.id   AF-A0A529R302-F1
#
_cell.length_a   1.000
_cell.length_b   1.000
_cell.length_c   1.000
_cell.angle_alpha   90.00
_cell.angle_beta   90.00
_cell.angle_gamma   90.00
#
_symmetry.space_group_name_H-M   'P 1'
#
loop_
_entity.id
_entity.type
_entity.pdbx_description
1 polymer ?
#
loop_
_entity_poly.entity_id
_entity_poly.type
_entity_poly.pdbx_seq_one_letter_code
_entity_poly.pdbx_strand_id
1 'polypeptide(L)'
;MFRFIHSSDLHIGKRFGNMPEDLRGRLREARHGAISRLAEQARVHGASTILLAGDTFDTETPTPAMLRQAMAEMSQSAPLRWILLPGNHDSLLADQLWSAADSVVPDNVLLATRPETLTIGADVALLPAPCTTRRPGRDLTEWMNSAATPQGAIRLGLAHGAIQNFSEDSAASDVIAPDRATKAGLDYLALGDWHGPVTINERSRYSGAPEPDRFKHDTPGQALVVSIAGPGAVPEIVAVETASFSWKTAPLHLLSGDD
;
A
#
# COMPACT_ATOMS: atom_id res chain seq x y z
N MET A 1 9.79 5.01 -20.19
CA MET A 1 9.61 3.92 -19.20
C MET A 1 9.61 4.51 -17.80
N PHE A 2 8.64 4.13 -16.98
CA PHE A 2 8.56 4.51 -15.57
C PHE A 2 8.55 3.26 -14.69
N ARG A 3 9.30 3.30 -13.58
CA ARG A 3 9.43 2.18 -12.64
C ARG A 3 9.23 2.64 -11.21
N PHE A 4 8.42 1.91 -10.47
CA PHE A 4 8.07 2.22 -9.09
C PHE A 4 7.87 0.94 -8.27
N ILE A 5 7.92 1.06 -6.95
CA ILE A 5 7.43 0.04 -6.02
C ILE A 5 5.98 0.34 -5.69
N HIS A 6 5.12 -0.68 -5.70
CA HIS A 6 3.79 -0.67 -5.12
C HIS A 6 3.78 -1.58 -3.88
N SER A 7 3.44 -0.98 -2.73
CA SER A 7 3.22 -1.67 -1.45
C SER A 7 1.99 -1.08 -0.75
N SER A 8 1.48 -1.73 0.29
CA SER A 8 0.41 -1.23 1.15
C SER A 8 0.55 -1.80 2.57
N ASP A 9 -0.38 -1.50 3.48
CA ASP A 9 -0.60 -2.30 4.69
C ASP A 9 0.65 -2.48 5.59
N LEU A 10 1.42 -1.39 5.76
CA LEU A 10 2.55 -1.35 6.68
C LEU A 10 2.11 -1.53 8.13
N HIS A 11 0.93 -1.00 8.50
CA HIS A 11 0.35 -1.07 9.84
C HIS A 11 1.37 -0.76 10.95
N ILE A 12 2.11 0.35 10.80
CA ILE A 12 3.08 0.80 11.79
C ILE A 12 2.34 1.08 13.11
N GLY A 13 2.85 0.52 14.20
CA GLY A 13 2.24 0.66 15.54
C GLY A 13 1.35 -0.50 15.97
N LYS A 14 1.20 -1.53 15.12
CA LYS A 14 0.45 -2.73 15.49
C LYS A 14 0.93 -3.33 16.81
N ARG A 15 -0.01 -3.57 17.72
CA ARG A 15 0.31 -3.96 19.11
C ARG A 15 0.68 -5.44 19.29
N PHE A 16 0.20 -6.31 18.40
CA PHE A 16 0.37 -7.77 18.47
C PHE A 16 -0.04 -8.37 19.84
N GLY A 17 -1.14 -7.89 20.44
CA GLY A 17 -1.57 -8.30 21.79
C GLY A 17 -1.82 -9.81 21.96
N ASN A 18 -2.14 -10.52 20.87
CA ASN A 18 -2.39 -11.95 20.87
C ASN A 18 -1.11 -12.81 20.71
N MET A 19 0.07 -12.19 20.61
CA MET A 19 1.35 -12.87 20.44
C MET A 19 2.10 -12.97 21.79
N PRO A 20 3.02 -13.94 21.94
CA PRO A 20 3.94 -14.02 23.07
C PRO A 20 4.72 -12.71 23.27
N GLU A 21 4.92 -12.30 24.53
CA GLU A 21 5.47 -10.99 24.90
C GLU A 21 6.87 -10.73 24.31
N ASP A 22 7.72 -11.74 24.31
CA ASP A 22 9.07 -11.75 23.74
C ASP A 22 9.05 -11.58 22.21
N LEU A 23 7.97 -11.99 21.54
CA LEU A 23 7.79 -11.85 20.10
C LEU A 23 7.23 -10.48 19.68
N ARG A 24 6.40 -9.84 20.53
CA ARG A 24 5.72 -8.57 20.18
C ARG A 24 6.69 -7.47 19.78
N GLY A 25 7.79 -7.32 20.51
CA GLY A 25 8.83 -6.34 20.20
C GLY A 25 9.39 -6.57 18.80
N ARG A 26 9.79 -7.81 18.50
CA ARG A 26 10.40 -8.18 17.22
C ARG A 26 9.46 -8.00 16.04
N LEU A 27 8.17 -8.28 16.20
CA LEU A 27 7.16 -8.05 15.16
C LEU A 27 6.91 -6.57 14.86
N ARG A 28 6.94 -5.71 15.90
CA ARG A 28 6.85 -4.25 15.73
C ARG A 28 8.05 -3.70 14.96
N GLU A 29 9.25 -4.13 15.36
CA GLU A 29 10.49 -3.77 14.66
C GLU A 29 10.49 -4.27 13.21
N ALA A 30 9.97 -5.47 12.96
CA ALA A 30 9.85 -5.99 11.60
C ALA A 30 8.95 -5.11 10.73
N ARG A 31 7.75 -4.70 11.20
CA ARG A 31 6.88 -3.79 10.45
C ARG A 31 7.53 -2.43 10.21
N HIS A 32 8.18 -1.86 11.21
CA HIS A 32 8.91 -0.59 11.02
C HIS A 32 10.05 -0.73 10.00
N GLY A 33 10.85 -1.79 10.11
CA GLY A 33 11.96 -2.06 9.20
C GLY A 33 11.53 -2.36 7.75
N ALA A 34 10.25 -2.60 7.49
CA ALA A 34 9.74 -2.78 6.13
C ALA A 34 9.95 -1.52 5.28
N ILE A 35 9.96 -0.33 5.88
CA ILE A 35 10.25 0.94 5.20
C ILE A 35 11.65 0.88 4.55
N SER A 36 12.65 0.49 5.33
CA SER A 36 14.03 0.34 4.86
C SER A 36 14.17 -0.72 3.78
N ARG A 37 13.50 -1.87 3.94
CA ARG A 37 13.53 -2.97 2.95
C ARG A 37 12.85 -2.59 1.64
N LEU A 38 11.76 -1.83 1.69
CA LEU A 38 11.11 -1.29 0.50
C LEU A 38 12.03 -0.30 -0.24
N ALA A 39 12.73 0.58 0.48
CA ALA A 39 13.71 1.48 -0.11
C ALA A 39 14.87 0.73 -0.78
N GLU A 40 15.35 -0.33 -0.13
CA GLU A 40 16.39 -1.18 -0.69
C GLU A 40 15.92 -1.90 -1.97
N GLN A 41 14.71 -2.48 -1.97
CA GLN A 41 14.13 -3.08 -3.18
C GLN A 41 13.96 -2.04 -4.29
N ALA A 42 13.55 -0.81 -3.97
CA ALA A 42 13.46 0.26 -4.95
C ALA A 42 14.84 0.54 -5.59
N ARG A 43 15.90 0.63 -4.77
CA ARG A 43 17.27 0.88 -5.22
C ARG A 43 17.80 -0.26 -6.10
N VAL A 44 17.63 -1.51 -5.67
CA VAL A 44 18.08 -2.71 -6.40
C VAL A 44 17.44 -2.78 -7.79
N HIS A 45 16.16 -2.44 -7.89
CA HIS A 45 15.42 -2.51 -9.15
C HIS A 45 15.43 -1.20 -9.96
N GLY A 46 16.07 -0.13 -9.47
CA GLY A 46 16.12 1.17 -10.14
C GLY A 46 14.76 1.88 -10.20
N ALA A 47 13.90 1.66 -9.20
CA ALA A 47 12.66 2.41 -9.02
C ALA A 47 12.97 3.77 -8.36
N SER A 48 12.30 4.82 -8.82
CA SER A 48 12.48 6.19 -8.30
C SER A 48 11.35 6.66 -7.38
N THR A 49 10.29 5.85 -7.26
CA THR A 49 9.12 6.15 -6.45
C THR A 49 8.61 4.89 -5.76
N ILE A 50 8.14 5.02 -4.53
CA ILE A 50 7.34 4.03 -3.79
C ILE A 50 5.93 4.59 -3.62
N LEU A 51 4.93 3.85 -4.07
CA LEU A 51 3.51 4.11 -3.84
C LEU A 51 3.03 3.23 -2.69
N LEU A 52 2.57 3.86 -1.60
CA LEU A 52 1.91 3.20 -0.47
C LEU A 52 0.40 3.34 -0.60
N ALA A 53 -0.27 2.25 -0.95
CA ALA A 53 -1.71 2.19 -1.20
C ALA A 53 -2.53 2.02 0.09
N GLY A 54 -2.34 2.91 1.08
CA GLY A 54 -3.11 2.90 2.33
C GLY A 54 -2.53 2.06 3.46
N ASP A 55 -3.06 2.30 4.65
CA ASP A 55 -2.75 1.63 5.92
C ASP A 55 -1.25 1.67 6.25
N THR A 56 -0.70 2.87 6.24
CA THR A 56 0.67 3.14 6.72
C THR A 56 0.73 2.94 8.23
N PHE A 57 -0.25 3.47 8.96
CA PHE A 57 -0.37 3.33 10.42
C PHE A 57 -1.53 2.40 10.79
N ASP A 58 -1.35 1.61 11.86
CA ASP A 58 -2.36 0.65 12.34
C ASP A 58 -3.55 1.32 13.05
N THR A 59 -3.42 2.59 13.45
CA THR A 59 -4.44 3.35 14.18
C THR A 59 -4.55 4.79 13.69
N GLU A 60 -5.71 5.41 13.91
CA GLU A 60 -5.97 6.83 13.64
C GLU A 60 -5.21 7.78 14.59
N THR A 61 -4.60 7.25 15.65
CA THR A 61 -3.91 8.01 16.70
C THR A 61 -2.52 7.42 16.98
N PRO A 62 -1.62 7.36 15.98
CA PRO A 62 -0.26 6.92 16.20
C PRO A 62 0.44 7.91 17.14
N THR A 63 1.40 7.43 17.93
CA THR A 63 2.14 8.33 18.82
C THR A 63 3.00 9.30 17.98
N PRO A 64 3.24 10.54 18.43
CA PRO A 64 4.08 11.49 17.70
C PRO A 64 5.49 10.97 17.44
N ALA A 65 6.04 10.16 18.35
CA ALA A 65 7.35 9.53 18.17
C ALA A 65 7.34 8.52 17.01
N MET A 66 6.29 7.70 16.91
CA MET A 66 6.15 6.70 15.86
C MET A 66 5.99 7.33 14.47
N LEU A 67 5.17 8.38 14.38
CA LEU A 67 5.01 9.15 13.14
C LEU A 67 6.36 9.75 12.70
N ARG A 68 7.06 10.43 13.62
CA ARG A 68 8.39 11.02 13.31
C ARG A 68 9.42 9.96 12.91
N GLN A 69 9.41 8.81 13.56
CA GLN A 69 10.34 7.72 13.24
C GLN A 69 10.10 7.18 11.83
N ALA A 70 8.83 6.97 11.45
CA ALA A 70 8.46 6.55 10.10
C ALA A 70 8.88 7.58 9.04
N MET A 71 8.59 8.87 9.28
CA MET A 71 8.99 9.96 8.37
C MET A 71 10.51 10.09 8.26
N ALA A 72 11.25 9.94 9.36
CA ALA A 72 12.71 9.98 9.37
C ALA A 72 13.32 8.79 8.62
N GLU A 73 12.74 7.59 8.72
CA GLU A 73 13.18 6.43 7.95
C GLU A 73 12.95 6.64 6.44
N MET A 74 11.79 7.17 6.04
CA MET A 74 11.51 7.51 4.65
C MET A 74 12.45 8.62 4.13
N SER A 75 12.73 9.62 4.96
CA SER A 75 13.64 10.74 4.65
C SER A 75 15.06 10.25 4.29
N GLN A 76 15.57 9.24 4.99
CA GLN A 76 16.91 8.69 4.77
C GLN A 76 17.11 8.05 3.38
N SER A 77 16.01 7.70 2.68
CA SER A 77 16.07 7.09 1.36
C SER A 77 16.10 8.10 0.20
N ALA A 78 16.14 9.41 0.48
CA ALA A 78 16.25 10.43 -0.55
C ALA A 78 17.44 10.14 -1.51
N PRO A 79 17.28 10.34 -2.84
CA PRO A 79 16.18 11.04 -3.52
C PRO A 79 14.96 10.16 -3.86
N LEU A 80 14.86 8.93 -3.33
CA LEU A 80 13.69 8.08 -3.54
C LEU A 80 12.42 8.77 -3.03
N ARG A 81 11.40 8.86 -3.88
CA ARG A 81 10.13 9.49 -3.49
C ARG A 81 9.15 8.49 -2.89
N TRP A 82 8.47 8.90 -1.83
CA TRP A 82 7.39 8.15 -1.21
C TRP A 82 6.08 8.88 -1.44
N ILE A 83 5.03 8.15 -1.81
CA ILE A 83 3.68 8.70 -1.93
C ILE A 83 2.76 7.89 -1.04
N LEU A 84 2.24 8.52 0.01
CA LEU A 84 1.41 7.89 1.03
C LEU A 84 -0.06 8.22 0.75
N LEU A 85 -0.83 7.19 0.44
CA LEU A 85 -2.29 7.28 0.42
C LEU A 85 -2.83 6.97 1.83
N PRO A 86 -3.80 7.75 2.34
CA PRO A 86 -4.65 7.34 3.47
C PRO A 86 -5.46 6.07 3.16
N GLY A 87 -5.41 5.10 4.06
CA GLY A 87 -6.20 3.86 4.03
C GLY A 87 -7.35 3.86 5.03
N ASN A 88 -7.87 2.67 5.36
CA ASN A 88 -9.02 2.54 6.24
C ASN A 88 -8.66 2.68 7.73
N HIS A 89 -7.42 2.33 8.12
CA HIS A 89 -6.91 2.42 9.51
C HIS A 89 -6.36 3.81 9.85
N ASP A 90 -5.91 4.54 8.83
CA ASP A 90 -5.38 5.90 8.90
C ASP A 90 -6.15 6.83 7.95
N SER A 91 -7.48 6.72 7.93
CA SER A 91 -8.33 7.53 7.03
C SER A 91 -8.22 9.04 7.28
N LEU A 92 -8.72 9.86 6.35
CA LEU A 92 -8.73 11.32 6.51
C LEU A 92 -9.58 11.81 7.70
N LEU A 93 -10.44 10.97 8.29
CA LEU A 93 -11.12 11.26 9.55
C LEU A 93 -10.13 11.41 10.72
N ALA A 94 -8.94 10.80 10.61
CA ALA A 94 -7.82 10.97 11.52
C ALA A 94 -7.12 12.32 11.28
N ASP A 95 -7.85 13.43 11.39
CA ASP A 95 -7.37 14.79 11.08
C ASP A 95 -6.08 15.14 11.83
N GLN A 96 -5.99 14.77 13.10
CA GLN A 96 -4.79 14.99 13.92
C GLN A 96 -3.56 14.25 13.38
N LEU A 97 -3.72 13.03 12.86
CA LEU A 97 -2.64 12.26 12.27
C LEU A 97 -2.11 12.97 11.01
N TRP A 98 -2.99 13.31 10.07
CA TRP A 98 -2.58 13.90 8.81
C TRP A 98 -2.07 15.34 8.96
N SER A 99 -2.63 16.12 9.88
CA SER A 99 -2.09 17.44 10.26
C SER A 99 -0.68 17.33 10.87
N ALA A 100 -0.48 16.38 11.79
CA ALA A 100 0.84 16.14 12.36
C ALA A 100 1.85 15.63 11.33
N ALA A 101 1.42 14.76 10.41
CA ALA A 101 2.23 14.26 9.30
C ALA A 101 2.69 15.40 8.40
N ASP A 102 1.78 16.28 7.98
CA ASP A 102 2.06 17.44 7.13
C ASP A 102 3.09 18.39 7.78
N SER A 103 3.04 18.56 9.11
CA SER A 103 3.97 19.43 9.84
C SER A 103 5.42 18.93 9.89
N VAL A 104 5.67 17.66 9.60
CA VAL A 104 7.00 17.02 9.68
C VAL A 104 7.36 16.24 8.42
N VAL A 105 6.59 16.40 7.33
CA VAL A 105 6.80 15.65 6.10
C VAL A 105 8.15 16.06 5.47
N PRO A 106 9.04 15.10 5.15
CA PRO A 106 10.30 15.42 4.48
C PRO A 106 10.08 15.66 2.97
N ASP A 107 11.01 16.36 2.33
CA ASP A 107 10.91 16.77 0.91
C ASP A 107 10.66 15.62 -0.08
N ASN A 108 11.13 14.41 0.24
CA ASN A 108 10.96 13.23 -0.61
C ASN A 108 9.67 12.44 -0.32
N VAL A 109 8.83 12.87 0.63
CA VAL A 109 7.55 12.25 0.95
C VAL A 109 6.41 13.17 0.51
N LEU A 110 5.41 12.60 -0.16
CA LEU A 110 4.18 13.28 -0.55
C LEU A 110 2.98 12.58 0.12
N LEU A 111 2.14 13.36 0.79
CA LEU A 111 0.89 12.88 1.38
C LEU A 111 -0.24 13.08 0.35
N ALA A 112 -0.77 11.98 -0.20
CA ALA A 112 -1.81 12.01 -1.23
C ALA A 112 -3.21 12.09 -0.60
N THR A 113 -3.48 13.19 0.10
CA THR A 113 -4.68 13.39 0.95
C THR A 113 -5.87 13.97 0.21
N ARG A 114 -5.76 14.24 -1.09
CA ARG A 114 -6.84 14.82 -1.93
C ARG A 114 -7.02 14.03 -3.22
N PRO A 115 -8.26 13.91 -3.75
CA PRO A 115 -8.52 13.31 -5.05
C PRO A 115 -8.19 14.31 -6.18
N GLU A 116 -6.90 14.50 -6.43
CA GLU A 116 -6.39 15.43 -7.46
C GLU A 116 -5.29 14.79 -8.30
N THR A 117 -5.13 15.24 -9.54
CA THR A 117 -4.07 14.74 -10.42
C THR A 117 -2.70 15.22 -9.95
N LEU A 118 -1.83 14.29 -9.55
CA LEU A 118 -0.44 14.56 -9.16
C LEU A 118 0.52 14.18 -10.29
N THR A 119 1.49 15.05 -10.59
CA THR A 119 2.55 14.74 -11.57
C THR A 119 3.76 14.19 -10.84
N ILE A 120 4.06 12.90 -11.05
CA ILE A 120 5.09 12.17 -10.29
C ILE A 120 6.27 11.75 -11.17
N GLY A 121 6.50 12.46 -12.26
CA GLY A 121 7.55 12.21 -13.26
C GLY A 121 7.30 13.12 -14.45
N ALA A 122 8.19 13.16 -15.45
CA ALA A 122 8.02 14.03 -16.61
C ALA A 122 6.66 13.80 -17.31
N ASP A 123 6.25 12.53 -17.46
CA ASP A 123 5.03 12.13 -18.18
C ASP A 123 4.25 11.07 -17.39
N VAL A 124 4.09 11.26 -16.07
CA VAL A 124 3.38 10.30 -15.20
C VAL A 124 2.39 11.04 -14.31
N ALA A 125 1.11 10.72 -14.49
CA ALA A 125 0.01 11.22 -13.69
C ALA A 125 -0.45 10.16 -12.69
N LEU A 126 -0.50 10.52 -11.42
CA LEU A 126 -1.04 9.71 -10.33
C LEU A 126 -2.40 10.27 -9.91
N LEU A 127 -3.39 9.39 -9.83
CA LEU A 127 -4.76 9.68 -9.43
C LEU A 127 -5.04 8.95 -8.10
N PRO A 128 -4.84 9.60 -6.94
CA PRO A 128 -5.10 9.04 -5.62
C PRO A 128 -6.58 9.08 -5.22
N ALA A 129 -7.07 8.04 -4.56
CA ALA A 129 -8.40 7.98 -3.95
C ALA A 129 -8.27 7.76 -2.44
N PRO A 130 -7.96 8.81 -1.65
CA PRO A 130 -7.70 8.68 -0.23
C PRO A 130 -8.98 8.31 0.54
N CYS A 131 -8.91 7.31 1.43
CA CYS A 131 -10.04 6.94 2.26
C CYS A 131 -10.49 8.12 3.14
N THR A 132 -11.73 8.58 2.99
CA THR A 132 -12.29 9.68 3.78
C THR A 132 -12.63 9.27 5.21
N THR A 133 -13.05 8.02 5.37
CA THR A 133 -13.36 7.34 6.63
C THR A 133 -13.01 5.86 6.48
N ARG A 134 -13.05 5.07 7.57
CA ARG A 134 -12.86 3.61 7.52
C ARG A 134 -13.81 2.89 6.55
N ARG A 135 -15.03 3.41 6.38
CA ARG A 135 -16.05 2.88 5.46
C ARG A 135 -16.74 4.05 4.77
N PRO A 136 -16.23 4.48 3.60
CA PRO A 136 -16.74 5.65 2.90
C PRO A 136 -18.19 5.51 2.40
N GLY A 137 -18.69 4.28 2.23
CA GLY A 137 -20.03 4.01 1.70
C GLY A 137 -20.17 4.36 0.21
N ARG A 138 -19.05 4.48 -0.51
CA ARG A 138 -18.98 4.78 -1.95
C ARG A 138 -17.60 4.42 -2.52
N ASP A 139 -17.54 4.23 -3.84
CA ASP A 139 -16.30 4.02 -4.57
C ASP A 139 -15.55 5.35 -4.74
N LEU A 140 -14.53 5.54 -3.92
CA LEU A 140 -13.69 6.75 -3.97
C LEU A 140 -12.83 6.84 -5.23
N THR A 141 -12.75 5.81 -6.06
CA THR A 141 -12.02 5.82 -7.33
C THR A 141 -12.85 6.34 -8.50
N GLU A 142 -14.13 6.65 -8.29
CA GLU A 142 -15.04 7.13 -9.34
C GLU A 142 -14.53 8.34 -10.11
N TRP A 143 -13.93 9.30 -9.40
CA TRP A 143 -13.42 10.54 -10.00
C TRP A 143 -12.32 10.30 -11.05
N MET A 144 -11.62 9.15 -10.99
CA MET A 144 -10.57 8.80 -11.95
C MET A 144 -11.10 8.68 -13.38
N ASN A 145 -12.39 8.37 -13.55
CA ASN A 145 -13.03 8.24 -14.87
C ASN A 145 -12.99 9.52 -15.69
N SER A 146 -13.09 10.67 -15.03
CA SER A 146 -13.14 11.98 -15.67
C SER A 146 -11.92 12.86 -15.36
N ALA A 147 -10.96 12.33 -14.59
CA ALA A 147 -9.75 13.04 -14.22
C ALA A 147 -8.91 13.44 -15.44
N ALA A 148 -8.70 14.74 -15.59
CA ALA A 148 -7.78 15.28 -16.59
C ALA A 148 -6.33 14.96 -16.23
N THR A 149 -5.55 14.51 -17.21
CA THR A 149 -4.11 14.27 -17.09
C THR A 149 -3.38 14.87 -18.27
N PRO A 150 -2.07 15.20 -18.14
CA PRO A 150 -1.27 15.65 -19.28
C PRO A 150 -1.38 14.67 -20.46
N GLN A 151 -1.39 15.22 -21.67
CA GLN A 151 -1.50 14.42 -22.88
C GLN A 151 -0.28 13.51 -23.02
N GLY A 152 -0.52 12.22 -23.28
CA GLY A 152 0.56 11.24 -23.40
C GLY A 152 1.24 10.88 -22.08
N ALA A 153 0.63 11.20 -20.93
CA ALA A 153 1.12 10.72 -19.63
C ALA A 153 0.71 9.26 -19.39
N ILE A 154 1.59 8.51 -18.70
CA ILE A 154 1.23 7.26 -18.04
C ILE A 154 0.25 7.60 -16.91
N ARG A 155 -0.90 6.92 -16.86
CA ARG A 155 -1.96 7.14 -15.86
C ARG A 155 -1.95 6.05 -14.81
N LEU A 156 -1.67 6.41 -13.56
CA LEU A 156 -1.65 5.50 -12.42
C LEU A 156 -2.81 5.83 -11.49
N GLY A 157 -3.58 4.82 -11.07
CA GLY A 157 -4.51 4.94 -9.95
C GLY A 157 -3.86 4.44 -8.66
N LEU A 158 -4.17 5.09 -7.54
CA LEU A 158 -3.74 4.68 -6.22
C LEU A 158 -4.95 4.71 -5.28
N ALA A 159 -5.36 3.55 -4.76
CA ALA A 159 -6.57 3.43 -3.97
C ALA A 159 -6.44 2.38 -2.86
N HIS A 160 -7.30 2.47 -1.87
CA HIS A 160 -7.38 1.52 -0.76
C HIS A 160 -8.84 1.13 -0.53
N GLY A 161 -9.12 -0.17 -0.49
CA GLY A 161 -10.46 -0.70 -0.30
C GLY A 161 -10.72 -1.96 -1.10
N ALA A 162 -11.85 -2.60 -0.84
CA ALA A 162 -12.21 -3.88 -1.44
C ALA A 162 -12.80 -3.73 -2.85
N ILE A 163 -12.48 -4.65 -3.76
CA ILE A 163 -13.15 -4.81 -5.07
C ILE A 163 -14.36 -5.75 -5.04
N GLN A 164 -14.51 -6.49 -3.93
CA GLN A 164 -15.58 -7.44 -3.68
C GLN A 164 -15.95 -7.35 -2.21
N ASN A 165 -17.24 -7.27 -1.92
CA ASN A 165 -17.73 -7.34 -0.55
C ASN A 165 -18.58 -8.59 -0.39
N PHE A 166 -18.34 -9.35 0.67
CA PHE A 166 -19.08 -10.56 1.02
C PHE A 166 -20.15 -10.32 2.09
N SER A 167 -20.33 -9.06 2.52
CA SER A 167 -21.35 -8.65 3.47
C SER A 167 -22.71 -8.48 2.78
N GLU A 168 -23.73 -9.19 3.25
CA GLU A 168 -25.12 -9.08 2.75
C GLU A 168 -25.69 -7.65 2.90
N ASP A 169 -25.18 -6.87 3.86
CA ASP A 169 -25.61 -5.49 4.14
C ASP A 169 -24.84 -4.38 3.36
N SER A 170 -23.88 -4.72 2.49
CA SER A 170 -23.10 -3.70 1.76
C SER A 170 -23.76 -3.33 0.43
N ALA A 171 -23.88 -2.03 0.17
CA ALA A 171 -24.31 -1.56 -1.13
C ALA A 171 -23.21 -1.83 -2.17
N ALA A 172 -23.60 -2.19 -3.39
CA ALA A 172 -22.65 -2.39 -4.50
C ALA A 172 -21.81 -1.13 -4.81
N SER A 173 -22.24 0.05 -4.34
CA SER A 173 -21.50 1.30 -4.43
C SER A 173 -20.27 1.36 -3.52
N ASP A 174 -20.12 0.48 -2.53
CA ASP A 174 -19.08 0.57 -1.50
C ASP A 174 -17.74 -0.04 -1.93
N VAL A 175 -17.69 -0.68 -3.10
CA VAL A 175 -16.52 -1.41 -3.59
C VAL A 175 -15.90 -0.72 -4.80
N ILE A 176 -14.58 -0.85 -4.91
CA ILE A 176 -13.83 -0.40 -6.08
C ILE A 176 -14.23 -1.26 -7.27
N ALA A 177 -14.66 -0.63 -8.38
CA ALA A 177 -15.02 -1.37 -9.59
C ALA A 177 -13.85 -2.29 -10.06
N PRO A 178 -14.06 -3.61 -10.26
CA PRO A 178 -12.98 -4.51 -10.71
C PRO A 178 -12.34 -4.14 -12.06
N ASP A 179 -13.09 -3.42 -12.89
CA ASP A 179 -12.68 -2.88 -14.20
C ASP A 179 -12.29 -1.39 -14.14
N ARG A 180 -12.04 -0.83 -12.94
CA ARG A 180 -11.69 0.59 -12.74
C ARG A 180 -10.54 1.04 -13.62
N ALA A 181 -9.49 0.23 -13.76
CA ALA A 181 -8.35 0.55 -14.61
C ALA A 181 -8.78 0.79 -16.06
N THR A 182 -9.66 -0.05 -16.60
CA THR A 182 -10.19 0.11 -17.97
C THR A 182 -11.10 1.33 -18.07
N LYS A 183 -12.05 1.50 -17.14
CA LYS A 183 -13.02 2.61 -17.14
C LYS A 183 -12.34 3.99 -17.08
N ALA A 184 -11.29 4.11 -16.28
CA ALA A 184 -10.57 5.35 -16.08
C ALA A 184 -9.34 5.51 -17.00
N GLY A 185 -9.13 4.58 -17.94
CA GLY A 185 -7.98 4.61 -18.85
C GLY A 185 -6.64 4.64 -18.09
N LEU A 186 -6.52 3.84 -17.03
CA LEU A 186 -5.30 3.72 -16.23
C LEU A 186 -4.38 2.68 -16.85
N ASP A 187 -3.09 2.97 -16.84
CA ASP A 187 -2.05 2.02 -17.19
C ASP A 187 -1.82 1.00 -16.07
N TYR A 188 -2.03 1.42 -14.82
CA TYR A 188 -1.97 0.57 -13.64
C TYR A 188 -2.81 1.13 -12.49
N LEU A 189 -3.41 0.25 -11.70
CA LEU A 189 -4.14 0.57 -10.47
C LEU A 189 -3.49 -0.17 -9.29
N ALA A 190 -2.85 0.60 -8.42
CA ALA A 190 -2.27 0.15 -7.16
C ALA A 190 -3.36 0.11 -6.07
N LEU A 191 -3.63 -1.08 -5.53
CA LEU A 191 -4.61 -1.31 -4.47
C LEU A 191 -3.94 -1.80 -3.17
N GLY A 192 -4.41 -1.30 -2.02
CA GLY A 192 -4.22 -1.91 -0.70
C GLY A 192 -5.56 -2.24 -0.04
N ASP A 193 -5.52 -2.83 1.18
CA ASP A 193 -6.63 -3.36 2.03
C ASP A 193 -6.52 -4.89 2.22
N TRP A 194 -5.98 -5.57 1.22
CA TRP A 194 -5.75 -7.01 1.26
C TRP A 194 -4.30 -7.31 1.63
N HIS A 195 -4.07 -7.92 2.80
CA HIS A 195 -2.70 -8.22 3.27
C HIS A 195 -2.00 -9.34 2.48
N GLY A 196 -2.71 -10.07 1.63
CA GLY A 196 -2.12 -11.04 0.70
C GLY A 196 -2.11 -10.48 -0.71
N PRO A 197 -1.15 -10.86 -1.56
CA PRO A 197 -1.13 -10.37 -2.94
C PRO A 197 -2.29 -10.96 -3.73
N VAL A 198 -2.96 -10.10 -4.52
CA VAL A 198 -4.08 -10.52 -5.37
C VAL A 198 -3.96 -9.87 -6.74
N THR A 199 -4.10 -10.70 -7.78
CA THR A 199 -4.21 -10.25 -9.16
C THR A 199 -5.67 -10.12 -9.56
N ILE A 200 -6.10 -8.90 -9.91
CA ILE A 200 -7.49 -8.66 -10.33
C ILE A 200 -7.64 -8.82 -11.84
N ASN A 201 -6.76 -8.15 -12.60
CA ASN A 201 -6.67 -8.20 -14.06
C ASN A 201 -5.25 -7.79 -14.46
N GLU A 202 -4.91 -7.60 -15.74
CA GLU A 202 -3.53 -7.24 -16.16
C GLU A 202 -2.97 -5.94 -15.56
N ARG A 203 -3.84 -4.99 -15.18
CA ARG A 203 -3.45 -3.63 -14.74
C ARG A 203 -3.78 -3.33 -13.28
N SER A 204 -4.49 -4.21 -12.58
CA SER A 204 -4.89 -4.00 -11.19
C SER A 204 -4.29 -5.07 -10.29
N ARG A 205 -3.66 -4.65 -9.19
CA ARG A 205 -3.08 -5.56 -8.18
C ARG A 205 -3.36 -5.05 -6.78
N TYR A 206 -3.55 -5.99 -5.84
CA TYR A 206 -3.23 -5.78 -4.44
C TYR A 206 -1.80 -6.23 -4.19
N SER A 207 -0.98 -5.39 -3.58
CA SER A 207 0.43 -5.72 -3.30
C SER A 207 0.58 -6.72 -2.14
N GLY A 208 -0.30 -6.63 -1.15
CA GLY A 208 -0.17 -7.37 0.09
C GLY A 208 0.60 -6.57 1.14
N ALA A 209 0.62 -7.09 2.36
CA ALA A 209 1.45 -6.53 3.42
C ALA A 209 2.92 -6.90 3.17
N PRO A 210 3.85 -5.95 3.18
CA PRO A 210 5.29 -6.22 2.99
C PRO A 210 5.89 -6.95 4.20
N GLU A 211 5.25 -6.84 5.37
CA GLU A 211 5.57 -7.65 6.55
C GLU A 211 4.28 -8.34 7.04
N PRO A 212 4.10 -9.64 6.79
CA PRO A 212 2.93 -10.39 7.21
C PRO A 212 2.95 -10.59 8.72
N ASP A 213 1.76 -10.79 9.29
CA ASP A 213 1.55 -10.96 10.73
C ASP A 213 0.68 -12.15 11.12
N ARG A 214 0.42 -13.07 10.17
CA ARG A 214 -0.50 -14.19 10.34
C ARG A 214 -0.23 -15.32 9.36
N PHE A 215 -0.60 -16.54 9.76
CA PHE A 215 -0.47 -17.80 9.02
C PHE A 215 -1.43 -17.95 7.82
N LYS A 216 -1.89 -16.85 7.20
CA LYS A 216 -2.97 -16.91 6.20
C LYS A 216 -2.48 -17.15 4.76
N HIS A 217 -1.24 -16.77 4.45
CA HIS A 217 -0.81 -16.67 3.05
C HIS A 217 0.29 -17.65 2.64
N ASP A 218 0.92 -18.39 3.58
CA ASP A 218 2.06 -19.32 3.37
C ASP A 218 3.20 -18.80 2.43
N THR A 219 3.15 -17.52 2.07
CA THR A 219 4.12 -16.79 1.27
C THR A 219 4.76 -15.71 2.15
N PRO A 220 6.05 -15.41 1.94
CA PRO A 220 6.67 -14.23 2.54
C PRO A 220 5.90 -12.94 2.18
N GLY A 221 6.07 -11.92 3.01
CA GLY A 221 5.68 -10.56 2.65
C GLY A 221 6.43 -10.08 1.43
N GLN A 222 5.73 -9.31 0.61
CA GLN A 222 6.27 -8.84 -0.65
C GLN A 222 5.81 -7.43 -0.97
N ALA A 223 6.52 -6.81 -1.91
CA ALA A 223 6.07 -5.64 -2.65
C ALA A 223 6.13 -5.94 -4.15
N LEU A 224 5.58 -5.05 -4.96
CA LEU A 224 5.57 -5.19 -6.41
C LEU A 224 6.46 -4.14 -7.06
N VAL A 225 7.47 -4.58 -7.80
CA VAL A 225 8.19 -3.72 -8.76
C VAL A 225 7.34 -3.66 -10.02
N VAL A 226 6.89 -2.47 -10.39
CA VAL A 226 6.06 -2.26 -11.57
C VAL A 226 6.80 -1.40 -12.57
N SER A 227 6.84 -1.85 -13.81
CA SER A 227 7.51 -1.18 -14.93
C SER A 227 6.52 -0.95 -16.08
N ILE A 228 6.39 0.30 -16.54
CA ILE A 228 5.51 0.66 -17.64
C ILE A 228 6.35 1.35 -18.71
N ALA A 229 6.42 0.76 -19.90
CA ALA A 229 7.27 1.25 -20.99
C ALA A 229 6.86 2.65 -21.47
N GLY A 230 5.55 2.89 -21.56
CA GLY A 230 4.92 4.15 -21.95
C GLY A 230 3.40 4.07 -21.80
N PRO A 231 2.67 5.16 -22.14
CA PRO A 231 1.22 5.19 -22.06
C PRO A 231 0.58 4.06 -22.89
N GLY A 232 -0.44 3.41 -22.34
CA GLY A 232 -1.13 2.27 -22.92
C GLY A 232 -0.36 0.93 -22.84
N ALA A 233 0.93 0.92 -22.48
CA ALA A 233 1.70 -0.32 -22.40
C ALA A 233 1.20 -1.20 -21.24
N VAL A 234 1.20 -2.52 -21.43
CA VAL A 234 0.89 -3.47 -20.35
C VAL A 234 2.03 -3.41 -19.31
N PRO A 235 1.73 -3.29 -18.00
CA PRO A 235 2.75 -3.23 -16.97
C PRO A 235 3.47 -4.58 -16.82
N GLU A 236 4.80 -4.54 -16.72
CA GLU A 236 5.60 -5.67 -16.23
C GLU A 236 5.66 -5.58 -14.70
N ILE A 237 5.32 -6.68 -14.03
CA ILE A 237 5.15 -6.73 -12.56
C ILE A 237 5.99 -7.88 -12.01
N VAL A 238 6.92 -7.55 -11.11
CA VAL A 238 7.78 -8.52 -10.42
C VAL A 238 7.53 -8.40 -8.92
N ALA A 239 7.19 -9.52 -8.27
CA ALA A 239 7.10 -9.58 -6.82
C ALA A 239 8.51 -9.66 -6.21
N VAL A 240 8.76 -8.87 -5.17
CA VAL A 240 10.03 -8.84 -4.44
C VAL A 240 9.78 -9.07 -2.96
N GLU A 241 10.58 -9.94 -2.34
CA GLU A 241 10.45 -10.26 -0.92
C GLU A 241 10.88 -9.08 -0.06
N THR A 242 10.06 -8.78 0.94
CA THR A 242 10.26 -7.68 1.88
C THR A 242 10.06 -8.11 3.33
N ALA A 243 9.75 -9.37 3.60
CA ALA A 243 9.51 -9.84 4.95
C ALA A 243 10.79 -10.17 5.73
N SER A 244 10.72 -9.97 7.05
CA SER A 244 11.68 -10.47 8.03
C SER A 244 11.17 -11.75 8.70
N PHE A 245 9.85 -11.89 8.83
CA PHE A 245 9.20 -13.08 9.37
C PHE A 245 8.50 -13.92 8.30
N SER A 246 8.63 -15.24 8.43
CA SER A 246 7.86 -16.20 7.65
C SER A 246 6.82 -16.87 8.53
N TRP A 247 5.57 -16.88 8.06
CA TRP A 247 4.44 -17.52 8.75
C TRP A 247 4.03 -18.73 7.92
N LYS A 248 4.32 -19.93 8.43
CA LYS A 248 4.07 -21.18 7.72
C LYS A 248 3.22 -22.11 8.56
N THR A 249 2.21 -22.70 7.95
CA THR A 249 1.50 -23.84 8.53
C THR A 249 2.24 -25.11 8.13
N ALA A 250 2.78 -25.85 9.10
CA ALA A 250 3.41 -27.14 8.86
C ALA A 250 2.46 -28.27 9.26
N PRO A 251 2.17 -29.26 8.37
CA PRO A 251 1.45 -30.44 8.79
C PRO A 251 2.32 -31.25 9.75
N LEU A 252 1.79 -31.52 10.94
CA LEU A 252 2.44 -32.42 11.89
C LEU A 252 1.94 -33.85 11.60
N HIS A 253 2.81 -34.70 11.04
CA HIS A 253 2.52 -36.12 10.89
C HIS A 253 2.87 -36.83 12.21
N LEU A 254 1.89 -36.91 13.11
CA LEU A 254 2.03 -37.70 14.33
C LEU A 254 1.82 -39.19 14.02
N LEU A 255 2.78 -40.03 14.43
CA LEU A 255 2.59 -41.48 14.45
C LEU A 255 1.90 -41.89 15.75
N SER A 256 1.20 -43.02 15.75
CA SER A 256 0.60 -43.57 16.97
C SER A 256 1.71 -43.92 17.98
N GLY A 257 1.86 -43.12 19.03
CA GLY A 257 2.87 -43.30 20.09
C GLY A 257 3.67 -42.05 20.46
N ASP A 258 3.57 -40.98 19.67
CA ASP A 258 4.17 -39.68 19.98
C ASP A 258 3.14 -38.83 20.75
N ASP A 259 3.08 -39.00 22.07
CA ASP A 259 2.41 -38.07 23.00
C ASP A 259 3.37 -36.93 23.41
#